data_AF-A0A6J7T6Y8-F1
#
_entry.id   AF-A0A6J7T6Y8-F1
#
_cell.length_a   1.000
_cell.length_b   1.000
_cell.length_c   1.000
_cell.angle_alpha   90.00
_cell.angle_beta   90.00
_cell.angle_gamma   90.00
#
_symmetry.space_group_name_H-M   'P 1'
#
loop_
_entity.id
_entity.type
_entity.pdbx_description
1 polymer ?
#
loop_
_entity_poly.entity_id
_entity_poly.type
_entity_poly.pdbx_seq_one_letter_code
_entity_poly.pdbx_strand_id
1 'polypeptide(L)' 'MGNGSIVMHRVIVRSGAVVAANAVLLNGLEVPSGALAVGVPAVIKLDKARPAEIAMGAASYVARAAIYKEKLRRLD' A
#
# COMPACT_ATOMS: atom_id res chain seq x y z
N MET A 1 0.23 0.15 0.63
CA MET A 1 -1.17 0.56 0.85
C MET A 1 -1.42 1.84 0.06
N GLY A 2 -2.53 1.93 -0.65
CA GLY A 2 -2.90 3.12 -1.41
C GLY A 2 -3.46 4.22 -0.51
N ASN A 3 -3.29 5.48 -0.93
CA ASN A 3 -3.81 6.61 -0.18
C ASN A 3 -5.34 6.55 -0.06
N GLY A 4 -5.87 6.89 1.11
CA GLY A 4 -7.31 6.90 1.36
C GLY A 4 -7.97 5.52 1.37
N SER A 5 -7.21 4.42 1.32
CA SER A 5 -7.79 3.08 1.48
C SER A 5 -8.30 2.88 2.90
N ILE A 6 -9.46 2.24 3.05
CA ILE A 6 -10.06 1.88 4.33
C ILE A 6 -9.96 0.37 4.53
N VAL A 7 -9.41 -0.05 5.68
CA VAL A 7 -9.19 -1.47 6.02
C VAL A 7 -9.95 -1.79 7.30
N MET A 8 -10.89 -2.72 7.21
CA MET A 8 -11.74 -3.13 8.34
C MET A 8 -11.09 -4.23 9.21
N HIS A 9 -11.80 -4.65 10.25
CA HIS A 9 -11.28 -5.56 11.28
C HIS A 9 -10.93 -6.95 10.71
N ARG A 10 -9.78 -7.50 11.14
CA ARG A 10 -9.25 -8.83 10.75
C ARG A 10 -8.95 -8.99 9.26
N VAL A 11 -8.78 -7.90 8.52
CA VAL A 11 -8.26 -7.99 7.15
C VAL A 11 -6.81 -8.46 7.17
N ILE A 12 -6.46 -9.40 6.30
CA ILE A 12 -5.10 -9.89 6.12
C ILE A 12 -4.62 -9.49 4.73
N VAL A 13 -3.57 -8.67 4.66
CA VAL A 13 -2.90 -8.33 3.39
C VAL A 13 -1.58 -9.07 3.36
N ARG A 14 -1.46 -10.07 2.49
CA ARG A 14 -0.25 -10.90 2.36
C ARG A 14 0.87 -10.15 1.63
N SER A 15 2.09 -10.66 1.76
CA SER A 15 3.29 -10.02 1.21
C SER A 15 3.21 -9.81 -0.30
N GLY A 16 3.64 -8.63 -0.75
CA GLY A 16 3.62 -8.28 -2.17
C GLY A 16 2.24 -8.00 -2.74
N ALA A 17 1.19 -8.02 -1.93
CA ALA A 17 -0.13 -7.54 -2.32
C ALA A 17 -0.21 -6.01 -2.34
N VAL A 18 -1.16 -5.49 -3.13
CA VAL A 18 -1.42 -4.04 -3.24
C VAL A 18 -2.88 -3.77 -2.91
N VAL A 19 -3.10 -2.77 -2.06
CA VAL A 19 -4.41 -2.15 -1.87
C VAL A 19 -4.41 -0.84 -2.64
N ALA A 20 -5.36 -0.66 -3.56
CA ALA A 20 -5.46 0.54 -4.36
C ALA A 20 -5.94 1.74 -3.55
N ALA A 21 -5.70 2.94 -4.09
CA ALA A 21 -6.21 4.17 -3.50
C ALA A 21 -7.74 4.12 -3.39
N ASN A 22 -8.28 4.67 -2.29
CA ASN A 22 -9.71 4.72 -1.99
C ASN A 22 -10.44 3.35 -1.95
N ALA A 23 -9.73 2.22 -1.89
CA ALA A 23 -10.36 0.91 -1.77
C ALA A 23 -10.91 0.68 -0.34
N VAL A 24 -12.04 -0.03 -0.21
CA VAL A 24 -12.63 -0.40 1.08
C VAL A 24 -12.63 -1.91 1.26
N LEU A 25 -11.80 -2.42 2.16
CA LEU A 25 -11.68 -3.84 2.46
C LEU A 25 -12.59 -4.17 3.65
N LEU A 26 -13.56 -5.07 3.43
CA LEU A 26 -14.53 -5.51 4.45
C LEU A 26 -13.92 -6.45 5.49
N ASN A 27 -14.61 -6.63 6.61
CA ASN A 27 -14.14 -7.44 7.74
C ASN A 27 -13.73 -8.85 7.32
N GLY A 28 -12.57 -9.31 7.80
CA GLY A 28 -12.07 -10.67 7.57
C GLY A 28 -11.58 -10.96 6.13
N LEU A 29 -11.54 -9.96 5.24
CA LEU A 29 -11.05 -10.15 3.88
C LEU A 29 -9.56 -10.50 3.86
N GLU A 30 -9.19 -11.53 3.11
CA GLU A 30 -7.79 -11.87 2.83
C GLU A 30 -7.41 -11.44 1.41
N VAL A 31 -6.34 -10.66 1.29
CA VAL A 31 -5.71 -10.28 0.03
C VAL A 31 -4.47 -11.17 -0.17
N PRO A 32 -4.50 -12.12 -1.12
CA PRO A 32 -3.38 -13.04 -1.36
C PRO A 32 -2.10 -12.33 -1.82
N SER A 33 -0.96 -13.00 -1.66
CA SER A 33 0.33 -12.48 -2.13
C SER A 33 0.28 -12.18 -3.63
N GLY A 34 0.84 -11.04 -4.03
CA GLY A 34 0.84 -10.62 -5.45
C GLY A 34 -0.53 -10.18 -6.00
N ALA A 35 -1.60 -10.17 -5.19
CA ALA A 35 -2.91 -9.71 -5.62
C ALA A 35 -3.09 -8.20 -5.47
N LEU A 36 -4.03 -7.64 -6.22
CA LEU A 36 -4.46 -6.25 -6.18
C LEU A 36 -5.91 -6.17 -5.67
N ALA A 37 -6.14 -5.51 -4.54
CA ALA A 37 -7.47 -5.18 -4.02
C ALA A 37 -7.89 -3.78 -4.46
N VAL A 38 -9.02 -3.65 -5.16
CA VAL A 38 -9.51 -2.38 -5.76
C VAL A 38 -11.01 -2.18 -5.55
N GLY A 39 -11.44 -0.94 -5.32
CA GLY A 39 -12.86 -0.56 -5.33
C GLY A 39 -13.53 -0.52 -3.95
N VAL A 40 -14.83 -0.21 -3.96
CA VAL A 40 -15.68 -0.04 -2.78
C VAL A 40 -17.01 -0.78 -3.03
N PRO A 41 -17.21 -1.99 -2.48
CA PRO A 41 -16.24 -2.79 -1.72
C PRO A 41 -15.09 -3.31 -2.60
N ALA A 42 -13.97 -3.67 -1.98
CA ALA A 42 -12.79 -4.13 -2.69
C ALA A 42 -12.98 -5.49 -3.38
N VAL A 43 -12.62 -5.55 -4.65
CA VAL A 43 -12.53 -6.77 -5.47
C VAL A 43 -11.06 -7.18 -5.59
N ILE A 44 -10.79 -8.47 -5.41
CA ILE A 44 -9.45 -9.05 -5.52
C ILE A 44 -9.16 -9.40 -6.98
N LYS A 45 -8.06 -8.88 -7.51
CA LYS A 45 -7.48 -9.26 -8.79
C LYS A 45 -6.17 -9.99 -8.56
N LEU A 46 -6.15 -11.29 -8.81
CA LEU A 46 -4.96 -12.13 -8.65
C LEU A 46 -3.87 -11.73 -9.66
N ASP A 47 -2.61 -11.83 -9.23
CA ASP A 47 -1.40 -11.62 -10.04
C ASP A 47 -1.35 -10.26 -10.76
N LYS A 48 -1.98 -9.23 -10.17
CA LYS A 48 -1.98 -7.86 -10.69
C LYS A 48 -1.09 -6.91 -9.91
N ALA A 49 -0.52 -7.33 -8.78
CA ALA A 49 0.53 -6.55 -8.14
C ALA A 49 1.83 -6.61 -8.95
N ARG A 50 2.62 -5.54 -8.91
CA ARG A 50 3.89 -5.44 -9.63
C ARG A 50 5.04 -5.31 -8.61
N PRO A 51 5.72 -6.43 -8.25
CA PRO A 51 6.71 -6.45 -7.17
C PRO A 51 7.85 -5.43 -7.35
N ALA A 52 8.32 -5.23 -8.58
CA ALA A 52 9.36 -4.25 -8.88
C ALA A 52 8.94 -2.82 -8.52
N GLU A 53 7.69 -2.44 -8.79
CA GLU A 53 7.17 -1.11 -8.44
C GLU A 53 6.99 -0.94 -6.94
N ILE A 54 6.59 -2.00 -6.22
CA ILE A 54 6.48 -1.99 -4.76
C ILE A 54 7.86 -1.76 -4.14
N ALA A 55 8.88 -2.50 -4.59
CA ALA A 55 10.25 -2.38 -4.09
C ALA A 55 10.83 -0.99 -4.37
N MET A 56 10.65 -0.48 -5.60
CA MET A 56 11.08 0.87 -5.98
C MET A 56 10.39 1.95 -5.14
N GLY A 57 9.08 1.80 -4.92
CA GLY A 57 8.31 2.72 -4.08
C GLY A 57 8.86 2.78 -2.65
N ALA A 58 9.08 1.61 -2.03
CA ALA A 58 9.66 1.52 -0.68
C ALA A 58 11.06 2.15 -0.60
N ALA A 59 11.94 1.83 -1.55
CA ALA A 59 13.29 2.39 -1.61
C ALA A 59 13.30 3.92 -1.70
N SER A 60 12.39 4.51 -2.48
CA SER A 60 12.23 5.96 -2.60
C SER A 60 11.87 6.63 -1.27
N TYR A 61 10.96 6.02 -0.48
CA TYR A 61 10.62 6.54 0.84
C TYR A 61 11.80 6.47 1.81
N VAL A 62 12.57 5.38 1.82
CA VAL A 62 13.76 5.25 2.66
C VAL A 62 14.80 6.31 2.30
N ALA A 63 15.08 6.49 1.01
CA ALA A 63 16.03 7.51 0.55
C ALA A 63 15.58 8.93 0.93
N ARG A 64 14.29 9.26 0.73
CA ARG A 64 13.72 10.56 1.10
C ARG A 64 13.72 10.78 2.61
N ALA A 65 13.44 9.75 3.41
CA ALA A 65 13.48 9.85 4.86
C ALA A 65 14.89 10.24 5.36
N ALA A 66 15.94 9.67 4.77
CA ALA A 66 17.32 10.06 5.09
C ALA A 66 17.59 11.53 4.74
N ILE A 67 17.18 11.97 3.54
CA ILE A 67 17.36 13.36 3.09
C ILE A 67 16.63 14.34 4.02
N TYR A 68 15.35 14.08 4.33
CA TYR A 68 14.56 14.98 5.17
C TYR A 68 15.06 15.00 6.61
N LYS A 69 15.55 13.88 7.13
CA LYS A 69 16.16 13.85 8.47
C LYS A 69 17.37 14.78 8.57
N GLU A 70 18.17 14.89 7.52
CA GLU A 70 19.39 15.71 7.50
C GLU A 70 19.10 17.18 7.15
N LYS A 71 18.23 17.42 6.17
CA LYS A 71 18.14 18.73 5.49
C LYS A 71 16.88 19.52 5.81
N LEU A 72 15.86 18.90 6.41
CA LEU A 72 14.61 19.60 6.70
C LEU A 72 14.82 20.58 7.85
N ARG A 73 14.65 21.87 7.56
CA ARG A 73 14.69 22.95 8.54
C ARG A 73 13.50 23.87 8.34
N ARG A 74 13.01 24.44 9.45
CA ARG A 74 12.01 25.50 9.40
C ARG A 74 12.65 26.77 8.83
N LEU A 75 11.91 27.43 7.95
CA LEU A 75 12.25 28.74 7.39
C LEU A 75 11.10 29.66 7.79
N ASP A 76 11.11 30.08 9.05
CA ASP A 76 10.31 31.18 9.55
C ASP A 76 11.09 32.50 9.48
#